data_AF-A0A1E7YRX3-F1
#
_entry.id   AF-A0A1E7YRX3-F1
#
_cell.length_a   1.000
_cell.length_b   1.000
_cell.length_c   1.000
_cell.angle_alpha   90.00
_cell.angle_beta   90.00
_cell.angle_gamma   90.00
#
_symmetry.space_group_name_H-M   'P 1'
#
loop_
_entity.id
_entity.type
_entity.pdbx_description
1 polymer ?
#
loop_
_entity_poly.entity_id
_entity_poly.type
_entity_poly.pdbx_seq_one_letter_code
_entity_poly.pdbx_strand_id
1 'polypeptide(L)'
;MTRYRPLSHRHLRPDTRLCVFDSGLSSPVGMDDNALKVMTDLRRVPAATTHPEVSIDAAMQKMIHVGVRLLFVLDDFGVVVGIITARDILGEKPVQIAAEKQIPRDQVLVEDIMIRRGRIEVLPYAEVARSTVGDIVVTLKEVGRQHALVEAEGSVPEICGIFSISQIGRQLGVKIETTGTAQTFAELEKFLTQGDH
;
A
#
# COMPACT_ATOMS: atom_id res chain seq x y z
N MET A 1 43.53 -6.57 -9.58
CA MET A 1 43.15 -7.46 -8.45
C MET A 1 42.60 -6.60 -7.32
N THR A 2 41.31 -6.71 -7.02
CA THR A 2 40.69 -5.99 -5.89
C THR A 2 41.20 -6.60 -4.59
N ARG A 3 41.87 -5.79 -3.75
CA ARG A 3 42.38 -6.21 -2.44
C ARG A 3 41.27 -6.05 -1.40
N TYR A 4 40.81 -7.15 -0.83
CA TYR A 4 39.92 -7.14 0.32
C TYR A 4 40.73 -7.04 1.61
N ARG A 5 40.24 -6.27 2.60
CA ARG A 5 40.85 -6.19 3.92
C ARG A 5 39.95 -6.83 4.99
N PRO A 6 40.52 -7.44 6.04
CA PRO A 6 39.74 -7.91 7.17
C PRO A 6 39.16 -6.74 7.98
N LEU A 7 37.96 -6.92 8.54
CA LEU A 7 37.33 -5.99 9.47
C LEU A 7 37.77 -6.29 10.90
N SER A 8 37.90 -5.25 11.73
CA SER A 8 38.16 -5.41 13.17
C SER A 8 36.90 -5.85 13.91
N HIS A 9 37.06 -6.78 14.85
CA HIS A 9 35.99 -7.25 15.74
C HIS A 9 36.23 -6.79 17.18
N ARG A 10 35.17 -6.69 17.97
CA ARG A 10 35.20 -6.34 19.40
C ARG A 10 34.13 -7.15 20.14
N HIS A 11 34.35 -7.40 21.43
CA HIS A 11 33.35 -8.03 22.29
C HIS A 11 32.12 -7.13 22.46
N LEU A 12 30.94 -7.75 22.54
CA LEU A 12 29.69 -7.07 22.85
C LEU A 12 29.81 -6.41 24.24
N ARG A 13 29.39 -5.15 24.37
CA ARG A 13 29.49 -4.43 25.64
C ARG A 13 28.40 -4.89 26.61
N PRO A 14 28.63 -4.84 27.93
CA PRO A 14 27.54 -4.95 28.91
C PRO A 14 26.41 -3.97 28.56
N ASP A 15 25.16 -4.38 28.80
CA ASP A 15 23.95 -3.60 28.53
C ASP A 15 23.67 -3.28 27.04
N THR A 16 24.32 -3.96 26.10
CA THR A 16 23.97 -3.81 24.67
C THR A 16 22.57 -4.34 24.42
N ARG A 17 21.66 -3.45 24.00
CA ARG A 17 20.30 -3.82 23.58
C ARG A 17 20.30 -4.29 22.14
N LEU A 18 19.44 -5.27 21.84
CA LEU A 18 19.10 -5.58 20.46
C LEU A 18 18.41 -4.36 19.85
N CYS A 19 18.78 -4.00 18.62
CA CYS A 19 17.88 -3.21 17.80
C CYS A 19 16.58 -4.02 17.69
N VAL A 20 15.48 -3.46 18.16
CA VAL A 20 14.18 -4.05 17.91
C VAL A 20 13.96 -3.96 16.42
N PHE A 21 13.57 -5.07 15.78
CA PHE A 21 13.09 -5.01 14.41
C PHE A 21 11.86 -4.12 14.46
N ASP A 22 12.05 -2.89 14.02
CA ASP A 22 10.93 -2.02 13.79
C ASP A 22 10.12 -2.70 12.69
N SER A 23 8.92 -3.17 13.04
CA SER A 23 8.04 -3.99 12.20
C SER A 23 7.52 -3.25 10.95
N GLY A 24 8.21 -2.20 10.52
CA GLY A 24 7.69 -1.17 9.64
C GLY A 24 6.91 -0.10 10.37
N LEU A 25 7.17 0.21 11.65
CA LEU A 25 6.82 1.52 12.23
C LEU A 25 7.74 2.54 11.56
N SER A 26 7.37 2.84 10.34
CA SER A 26 7.81 4.00 9.61
C SER A 26 7.99 5.19 10.52
N SER A 27 9.22 5.72 10.50
CA SER A 27 9.60 6.95 11.18
C SER A 27 8.51 8.00 11.00
N PRO A 28 8.18 8.78 12.04
CA PRO A 28 7.29 9.92 11.89
C PRO A 28 7.73 10.79 10.72
N VAL A 29 6.76 11.24 9.93
CA VAL A 29 6.98 12.14 8.78
C VAL A 29 6.11 13.37 8.95
N GLY A 30 6.50 14.46 8.29
CA GLY A 30 5.66 15.64 8.07
C GLY A 30 4.95 15.59 6.71
N MET A 31 3.98 16.49 6.51
CA MET A 31 3.33 16.63 5.19
C MET A 31 4.31 17.08 4.10
N ASP A 32 5.29 17.93 4.45
CA ASP A 32 6.28 18.48 3.53
C ASP A 32 7.46 17.52 3.25
N ASP A 33 7.50 16.37 3.92
CA ASP A 33 8.51 15.35 3.64
C ASP A 33 8.34 14.77 2.23
N ASN A 34 9.43 14.28 1.66
CA ASN A 34 9.39 13.62 0.35
C ASN A 34 8.50 12.37 0.37
N ALA A 35 7.62 12.22 -0.63
CA ALA A 35 6.68 11.11 -0.73
C ALA A 35 7.35 9.72 -0.71
N LEU A 36 8.59 9.58 -1.19
CA LEU A 36 9.29 8.30 -1.18
C LEU A 36 9.51 7.75 0.24
N LYS A 37 9.51 8.61 1.28
CA LYS A 37 9.64 8.17 2.68
C LYS A 37 8.43 7.34 3.15
N VAL A 38 7.27 7.55 2.53
CA VAL A 38 6.00 6.91 2.93
C VAL A 38 5.56 5.83 1.95
N MET A 39 6.34 5.61 0.89
CA MET A 39 6.11 4.59 -0.13
C MET A 39 6.61 3.24 0.36
N THR A 40 5.79 2.21 0.21
CA THR A 40 6.24 0.82 0.34
C THR A 40 6.93 0.41 -0.96
N ASP A 41 8.26 0.28 -0.91
CA ASP A 41 9.10 -0.08 -2.08
C ASP A 41 9.08 -1.60 -2.34
N LEU A 42 8.38 -2.01 -3.39
CA LEU A 42 8.20 -3.41 -3.77
C LEU A 42 9.47 -4.07 -4.33
N ARG A 43 10.53 -3.30 -4.57
CA ARG A 43 11.85 -3.86 -4.91
C ARG A 43 12.58 -4.38 -3.67
N ARG A 44 12.12 -3.99 -2.48
CA ARG A 44 12.73 -4.32 -1.18
C ARG A 44 11.88 -5.28 -0.36
N VAL A 45 10.56 -5.21 -0.52
CA VAL A 45 9.62 -6.10 0.15
C VAL A 45 8.76 -6.85 -0.87
N PRO A 46 8.51 -8.15 -0.67
CA PRO A 46 7.68 -8.91 -1.61
C PRO A 46 6.26 -8.36 -1.62
N ALA A 47 5.71 -8.21 -2.83
CA ALA A 47 4.31 -7.86 -3.01
C ALA A 47 3.42 -8.98 -2.47
N ALA A 48 2.34 -8.62 -1.77
CA ALA A 48 1.32 -9.58 -1.37
C ALA A 48 0.43 -9.91 -2.59
N THR A 49 0.31 -11.20 -2.91
CA THR A 49 -0.33 -11.65 -4.16
C THR A 49 -1.46 -12.66 -3.92
N THR A 50 -2.29 -12.90 -4.93
CA THR A 50 -3.31 -13.96 -4.98
C THR A 50 -3.51 -14.41 -6.44
N HIS A 51 -4.37 -15.42 -6.66
CA HIS A 51 -4.75 -15.88 -8.00
C HIS A 51 -6.21 -15.55 -8.33
N PRO A 52 -6.57 -15.50 -9.63
CA PRO A 52 -7.93 -15.22 -10.13
C PRO A 52 -9.00 -16.12 -9.51
N GLU A 53 -8.70 -17.42 -9.42
CA GLU A 53 -9.59 -18.51 -9.00
C GLU A 53 -9.79 -18.62 -7.47
N VAL A 54 -9.14 -17.74 -6.70
CA VAL A 54 -9.23 -17.75 -5.24
C VAL A 54 -10.55 -17.09 -4.82
N SER A 55 -11.24 -17.65 -3.82
CA SER A 55 -12.46 -17.01 -3.29
C SER A 55 -12.12 -15.67 -2.62
N ILE A 56 -13.06 -14.73 -2.69
CA ILE A 56 -12.87 -13.39 -2.08
C ILE A 56 -12.65 -13.45 -0.57
N ASP A 57 -13.19 -14.47 0.11
CA ASP A 57 -13.01 -14.65 1.55
C ASP A 57 -11.62 -15.19 1.88
N ALA A 58 -11.08 -16.11 1.08
CA ALA A 58 -9.69 -16.56 1.21
C ALA A 58 -8.71 -15.41 0.93
N ALA A 59 -9.00 -14.57 -0.08
CA ALA A 59 -8.23 -13.35 -0.34
C ALA A 59 -8.27 -12.37 0.84
N MET A 60 -9.44 -12.18 1.48
CA MET A 60 -9.57 -11.37 2.70
C MET A 60 -8.77 -11.94 3.87
N GLN A 61 -8.83 -13.25 4.10
CA GLN A 61 -8.03 -13.90 5.15
C GLN A 61 -6.53 -13.72 4.90
N LYS A 62 -6.09 -13.82 3.65
CA LYS A 62 -4.69 -13.53 3.28
C LYS A 62 -4.31 -12.09 3.57
N MET A 63 -5.17 -11.12 3.26
CA MET A 63 -4.97 -9.71 3.60
C MET A 63 -4.79 -9.51 5.11
N ILE A 64 -5.66 -10.12 5.92
CA ILE A 64 -5.58 -10.09 7.39
C ILE A 64 -4.27 -10.69 7.88
N HIS A 65 -3.91 -11.87 7.39
CA HIS A 65 -2.72 -12.59 7.82
C HIS A 65 -1.41 -11.84 7.51
N VAL A 66 -1.32 -11.21 6.33
CA VAL A 66 -0.13 -10.48 5.89
C VAL A 66 -0.16 -9.01 6.36
N GLY A 67 -1.29 -8.53 6.89
CA GLY A 67 -1.43 -7.15 7.38
C GLY A 67 -1.54 -6.11 6.25
N VAL A 68 -2.07 -6.49 5.09
CA VAL A 68 -2.25 -5.62 3.92
C VAL A 68 -3.73 -5.46 3.56
N ARG A 69 -4.06 -4.51 2.70
CA ARG A 69 -5.45 -4.27 2.23
C ARG A 69 -5.59 -4.28 0.71
N LEU A 70 -4.52 -4.64 0.01
CA LEU A 70 -4.44 -4.80 -1.43
C LEU A 70 -3.61 -6.05 -1.72
N LEU A 71 -4.09 -6.86 -2.67
CA LEU A 71 -3.35 -7.98 -3.24
C LEU A 71 -3.21 -7.78 -4.74
N PHE A 72 -2.02 -8.08 -5.28
CA PHE A 72 -1.87 -8.24 -6.73
C PHE A 72 -2.41 -9.60 -7.15
N VAL A 73 -3.15 -9.63 -8.25
CA VAL A 73 -3.66 -10.86 -8.82
C VAL A 73 -2.73 -11.28 -9.95
N LEU A 74 -2.12 -12.45 -9.80
CA LEU A 74 -1.18 -13.02 -10.78
C LEU A 74 -1.83 -14.21 -11.50
N ASP A 75 -1.60 -14.35 -12.80
CA ASP A 75 -1.88 -15.60 -13.51
C ASP A 75 -0.84 -16.69 -13.19
N ASP A 76 -1.00 -17.86 -13.79
CA ASP A 76 -0.13 -19.03 -13.59
C ASP A 76 1.31 -18.80 -14.09
N PHE A 77 1.53 -17.78 -14.93
CA PHE A 77 2.85 -17.37 -15.41
C PHE A 77 3.50 -16.28 -14.53
N GLY A 78 2.82 -15.88 -13.45
CA GLY A 78 3.29 -14.83 -12.55
C GLY A 78 3.07 -13.41 -13.08
N VAL A 79 2.25 -13.23 -14.12
CA VAL A 79 1.97 -11.92 -14.71
C VAL A 79 0.81 -11.27 -13.98
N VAL A 80 0.93 -9.98 -13.66
CA VAL A 80 -0.15 -9.19 -13.06
C VAL A 80 -1.32 -9.09 -14.05
N VAL A 81 -2.47 -9.63 -13.64
CA VAL A 81 -3.74 -9.55 -14.39
C VAL A 81 -4.76 -8.61 -13.74
N GLY A 82 -4.53 -8.24 -12.48
CA GLY A 82 -5.36 -7.28 -11.77
C GLY A 82 -4.88 -6.98 -10.36
N ILE A 83 -5.68 -6.20 -9.64
CA ILE A 83 -5.56 -5.98 -8.20
C ILE A 83 -6.92 -6.17 -7.55
N ILE A 84 -6.93 -6.58 -6.29
CA ILE A 84 -8.13 -6.62 -5.47
C ILE A 84 -7.85 -5.97 -4.13
N THR A 85 -8.77 -5.13 -3.66
CA THR A 85 -8.66 -4.44 -2.38
C THR A 85 -9.69 -4.96 -1.38
N ALA A 86 -9.42 -4.76 -0.10
CA ALA A 86 -10.39 -5.03 0.96
C ALA A 86 -11.70 -4.23 0.77
N ARG A 87 -11.64 -3.06 0.11
CA ARG A 87 -12.84 -2.28 -0.25
C ARG A 87 -13.68 -3.00 -1.29
N ASP A 88 -13.07 -3.65 -2.28
CA ASP A 88 -13.80 -4.42 -3.29
C ASP A 88 -14.52 -5.61 -2.65
N ILE A 89 -13.87 -6.30 -1.72
CA ILE A 89 -14.41 -7.51 -1.05
C ILE A 89 -15.50 -7.19 -0.01
N LEU A 90 -15.41 -6.03 0.65
CA LEU A 90 -16.39 -5.60 1.68
C LEU A 90 -17.49 -4.69 1.11
N GLY A 91 -17.34 -4.22 -0.13
CA GLY A 91 -18.30 -3.37 -0.79
C GLY A 91 -19.48 -4.16 -1.36
N GLU A 92 -20.21 -3.53 -2.27
CA GLU A 92 -21.43 -4.09 -2.86
C GLU A 92 -21.14 -5.07 -4.01
N LYS A 93 -19.96 -5.00 -4.64
CA LYS A 93 -19.60 -5.84 -5.82
C LYS A 93 -19.81 -7.34 -5.59
N PRO A 94 -19.38 -7.96 -4.47
CA PRO A 94 -19.61 -9.38 -4.23
C PRO A 94 -21.09 -9.76 -4.23
N VAL A 95 -21.95 -8.90 -3.65
CA VAL A 95 -23.39 -9.15 -3.57
C VAL A 95 -24.01 -9.08 -4.96
N GLN A 96 -23.61 -8.09 -5.76
CA GLN A 96 -24.06 -7.93 -7.14
C GLN A 96 -23.68 -9.14 -8.00
N ILE A 97 -22.40 -9.53 -7.97
CA ILE A 97 -21.92 -10.70 -8.73
C ILE A 97 -22.60 -11.99 -8.27
N ALA A 98 -22.74 -12.21 -6.96
CA ALA A 98 -23.41 -13.39 -6.42
C ALA A 98 -24.86 -13.50 -6.92
N ALA A 99 -25.58 -12.37 -6.93
CA ALA A 99 -26.94 -12.31 -7.46
C ALA A 99 -27.00 -12.55 -8.98
N GLU A 100 -26.12 -11.90 -9.75
CA GLU A 100 -26.04 -12.04 -11.22
C GLU A 100 -25.72 -13.47 -11.65
N LYS A 101 -24.78 -14.12 -10.96
CA LYS A 101 -24.36 -15.49 -11.24
C LYS A 101 -25.22 -16.55 -10.57
N GLN A 102 -26.18 -16.16 -9.72
CA GLN A 102 -27.00 -17.06 -8.91
C GLN A 102 -26.17 -18.03 -8.05
N ILE A 103 -25.05 -17.55 -7.52
CA ILE A 103 -24.17 -18.32 -6.63
C ILE A 103 -24.17 -17.74 -5.21
N PRO A 104 -23.87 -18.55 -4.18
CA PRO A 104 -23.54 -18.04 -2.85
C PRO A 104 -22.39 -17.02 -2.89
N ARG A 105 -22.43 -16.01 -2.00
CA ARG A 105 -21.40 -14.97 -1.91
C ARG A 105 -19.99 -15.54 -1.67
N ASP A 106 -19.89 -16.60 -0.86
CA ASP A 106 -18.62 -17.27 -0.54
C ASP A 106 -18.01 -18.04 -1.73
N GLN A 107 -18.78 -18.24 -2.82
CA GLN A 107 -18.31 -18.78 -4.09
C GLN A 107 -17.86 -17.71 -5.09
N VAL A 108 -17.99 -16.42 -4.76
CA VAL A 108 -17.48 -15.34 -5.62
C VAL A 108 -15.96 -15.38 -5.63
N LEU A 109 -15.38 -15.33 -6.82
CA LEU A 109 -13.94 -15.40 -7.03
C LEU A 109 -13.31 -14.01 -7.14
N VAL A 110 -12.01 -13.94 -6.89
CA VAL A 110 -11.22 -12.70 -7.02
C VAL A 110 -11.38 -12.11 -8.42
N GLU A 111 -11.35 -12.94 -9.46
CA GLU A 111 -11.41 -12.49 -10.84
C GLU A 111 -12.71 -11.78 -11.24
N ASP A 112 -13.77 -12.05 -10.49
CA ASP A 112 -15.11 -11.51 -10.73
C ASP A 112 -15.22 -10.05 -10.35
N ILE A 113 -14.46 -9.62 -9.33
CA ILE A 113 -14.56 -8.27 -8.76
C ILE A 113 -13.25 -7.48 -8.79
N MET A 114 -12.14 -8.11 -9.18
CA MET A 114 -10.85 -7.43 -9.28
C MET A 114 -10.86 -6.28 -10.28
N ILE A 115 -9.99 -5.29 -10.03
CA ILE A 115 -9.66 -4.28 -11.01
C ILE A 115 -8.67 -4.91 -11.99
N ARG A 116 -9.13 -5.18 -13.21
CA ARG A 116 -8.32 -5.76 -14.30
C ARG A 116 -7.17 -4.81 -14.67
N ARG A 117 -6.02 -5.37 -15.08
CA ARG A 117 -4.79 -4.62 -15.43
C ARG A 117 -5.02 -3.36 -16.27
N GLY A 118 -5.84 -3.45 -17.32
CA GLY A 118 -6.13 -2.31 -18.21
C GLY A 118 -6.94 -1.17 -17.60
N ARG A 119 -7.39 -1.30 -16.34
CA ARG A 119 -8.10 -0.27 -15.57
C ARG A 119 -7.35 0.15 -14.31
N ILE A 120 -6.13 -0.34 -14.12
CA ILE A 120 -5.28 0.05 -12.99
C ILE A 120 -4.63 1.37 -13.35
N GLU A 121 -4.85 2.38 -12.51
CA GLU A 121 -4.13 3.64 -12.58
C GLU A 121 -2.90 3.60 -11.68
N VAL A 122 -1.82 4.20 -12.15
CA VAL A 122 -0.52 4.26 -11.48
C VAL A 122 -0.02 5.70 -11.45
N LEU A 123 0.75 6.02 -10.41
CA LEU A 123 1.51 7.26 -10.31
C LEU A 123 2.90 7.03 -10.94
N PRO A 124 3.37 7.89 -11.84
CA PRO A 124 4.72 7.80 -12.36
C PRO A 124 5.76 8.00 -11.25
N TYR A 125 6.75 7.11 -11.15
CA TYR A 125 7.80 7.21 -10.12
C TYR A 125 8.51 8.57 -10.15
N ALA A 126 8.76 9.11 -11.34
CA ALA A 126 9.43 10.40 -11.50
C ALA A 126 8.60 11.56 -10.91
N GLU A 127 7.27 11.48 -10.98
CA GLU A 127 6.37 12.44 -10.36
C GLU A 127 6.43 12.29 -8.83
N VAL A 128 6.23 11.07 -8.33
CA VAL A 128 6.31 10.75 -6.90
C VAL A 128 7.63 11.20 -6.26
N ALA A 129 8.76 11.03 -6.95
CA ALA A 129 10.07 11.42 -6.45
C ALA A 129 10.20 12.94 -6.20
N ARG A 130 9.36 13.76 -6.86
CA ARG A 130 9.31 15.22 -6.73
C ARG A 130 8.14 15.69 -5.86
N SER A 131 7.28 14.78 -5.41
CA SER A 131 6.11 15.07 -4.58
C SER A 131 6.41 14.99 -3.08
N THR A 132 5.53 15.60 -2.30
CA THR A 132 5.49 15.56 -0.85
C THR A 132 4.48 14.50 -0.35
N VAL A 133 4.54 14.17 0.94
CA VAL A 133 3.53 13.32 1.58
C VAL A 133 2.13 13.92 1.44
N GLY A 134 2.01 15.24 1.58
CA GLY A 134 0.75 15.96 1.41
C GLY A 134 0.13 15.75 0.02
N ASP A 135 0.92 15.81 -1.04
CA ASP A 135 0.46 15.60 -2.42
C ASP A 135 -0.16 14.21 -2.61
N ILE A 136 0.44 13.18 -2.00
CA ILE A 136 -0.09 11.81 -2.04
C ILE A 136 -1.42 11.70 -1.29
N VAL A 137 -1.52 12.35 -0.13
CA VAL A 137 -2.76 12.37 0.67
C VAL A 137 -3.88 13.06 -0.10
N VAL A 138 -3.61 14.21 -0.71
CA VAL A 138 -4.59 14.95 -1.53
C VAL A 138 -5.01 14.11 -2.72
N THR A 139 -4.07 13.58 -3.50
CA THR A 139 -4.34 12.71 -4.65
C THR A 139 -5.28 11.57 -4.28
N LEU A 140 -4.98 10.84 -3.20
CA LEU A 140 -5.78 9.70 -2.74
C LEU A 140 -7.17 10.10 -2.24
N LYS A 141 -7.30 11.27 -1.60
CA LYS A 141 -8.60 11.84 -1.20
C LYS A 141 -9.45 12.22 -2.41
N GLU A 142 -8.88 12.92 -3.39
CA GLU A 142 -9.59 13.39 -4.59
C GLU A 142 -10.16 12.23 -5.40
N VAL A 143 -9.37 11.16 -5.61
CA VAL A 143 -9.86 9.97 -6.32
C VAL A 143 -10.67 9.01 -5.43
N GLY A 144 -10.80 9.32 -4.13
CA GLY A 144 -11.54 8.53 -3.15
C GLY A 144 -10.97 7.14 -2.87
N ARG A 145 -9.68 6.90 -3.13
CA ARG A 145 -9.02 5.59 -3.03
C ARG A 145 -8.16 5.47 -1.78
N GLN A 146 -8.00 4.23 -1.32
CA GLN A 146 -7.20 3.90 -0.15
C GLN A 146 -5.73 3.60 -0.49
N HIS A 147 -5.46 3.29 -1.76
CA HIS A 147 -4.14 2.90 -2.25
C HIS A 147 -3.85 3.57 -3.58
N ALA A 148 -2.58 3.87 -3.82
CA ALA A 148 -2.04 4.24 -5.13
C ALA A 148 -0.83 3.35 -5.42
N LEU A 149 -0.69 2.95 -6.68
CA LEU A 149 0.45 2.18 -7.16
C LEU A 149 1.44 3.12 -7.84
N VAL A 150 2.72 2.79 -7.78
CA VAL A 150 3.79 3.58 -8.39
C VAL A 150 4.47 2.75 -9.45
N GLU A 151 4.55 3.27 -10.67
CA GLU A 151 5.20 2.62 -11.81
C GLU A 151 6.54 3.31 -12.11
N ALA A 152 7.60 2.52 -12.21
CA ALA A 152 8.89 2.99 -12.70
C ALA A 152 8.96 2.80 -14.23
N GLU A 153 9.41 3.85 -14.91
CA GLU A 153 9.74 3.77 -16.33
C GLU A 153 11.01 2.94 -16.55
N GLY A 154 11.02 2.17 -17.64
CA GLY A 154 12.14 1.31 -18.04
C GLY A 154 11.89 0.71 -19.42
N SER A 155 12.71 -0.27 -19.84
CA SER A 155 12.43 -1.04 -21.06
C SER A 155 11.13 -1.83 -20.96
N VAL A 156 10.75 -2.22 -19.74
CA VAL A 156 9.45 -2.76 -19.39
C VAL A 156 8.95 -1.96 -18.18
N PRO A 157 7.74 -1.40 -18.19
CA PRO A 157 7.18 -0.72 -17.02
C PRO A 157 6.99 -1.68 -15.86
N GLU A 158 7.36 -1.24 -14.65
CA GLU A 158 7.31 -2.07 -13.44
C GLU A 158 6.59 -1.34 -12.31
N ILE A 159 5.64 -2.03 -11.67
CA ILE A 159 5.03 -1.54 -10.42
C ILE A 159 6.07 -1.71 -9.31
N CYS A 160 6.67 -0.59 -8.90
CA CYS A 160 7.79 -0.56 -7.96
C CYS A 160 7.39 -0.09 -6.55
N GLY A 161 6.20 0.50 -6.39
CA GLY A 161 5.79 1.07 -5.11
C GLY A 161 4.29 1.07 -4.86
N ILE A 162 3.93 1.20 -3.60
CA ILE A 162 2.54 1.33 -3.15
C ILE A 162 2.46 2.39 -2.05
N PHE A 163 1.44 3.24 -2.13
CA PHE A 163 1.00 4.09 -1.04
C PHE A 163 -0.26 3.52 -0.40
N SER A 164 -0.34 3.59 0.92
CA SER A 164 -1.53 3.22 1.71
C SER A 164 -1.91 4.37 2.62
N ILE A 165 -3.15 4.85 2.52
CA ILE A 165 -3.66 5.93 3.38
C ILE A 165 -3.55 5.58 4.86
N SER A 166 -3.84 4.32 5.20
CA SER A 166 -3.74 3.87 6.59
C SER A 166 -2.30 3.89 7.12
N GLN A 167 -1.31 3.66 6.26
CA GLN A 167 0.11 3.72 6.62
C GLN A 167 0.57 5.17 6.75
N ILE A 168 0.24 6.01 5.75
CA ILE A 168 0.57 7.44 5.76
C ILE A 168 -0.05 8.12 6.99
N GLY A 169 -1.32 7.83 7.32
CA GLY A 169 -1.96 8.36 8.53
C GLY A 169 -1.22 7.97 9.81
N ARG A 170 -0.82 6.71 9.97
CA ARG A 170 -0.01 6.29 11.12
C ARG A 170 1.33 7.03 11.22
N GLN A 171 1.98 7.29 10.09
CA GLN A 171 3.26 8.02 10.02
C GLN A 171 3.14 9.50 10.36
N LEU A 172 2.02 10.11 9.97
CA LEU A 172 1.68 11.49 10.29
C LEU A 172 1.06 11.63 11.69
N GLY A 173 0.75 10.53 12.37
CA GLY A 173 0.06 10.54 13.66
C GLY A 173 -1.43 10.94 13.58
N VAL A 174 -2.04 10.87 12.40
CA VAL A 174 -3.44 11.30 12.17
C VAL A 174 -4.28 10.20 11.51
N LYS A 175 -5.60 10.23 11.75
CA LYS A 175 -6.54 9.41 10.98
C LYS A 175 -6.90 10.16 9.69
N ILE A 176 -6.72 9.50 8.55
CA ILE A 176 -7.05 10.07 7.24
C ILE A 176 -8.23 9.30 6.65
N GLU A 177 -9.31 10.02 6.32
CA GLU A 177 -10.48 9.47 5.64
C GLU A 177 -10.48 9.92 4.18
N THR A 178 -10.72 8.98 3.25
CA THR A 178 -10.81 9.29 1.80
C THR A 178 -12.23 9.27 1.26
N THR A 179 -13.23 9.13 2.13
CA THR A 179 -14.66 9.09 1.77
C THR A 179 -15.41 9.92 2.79
N GLY A 180 -16.14 10.93 2.32
CA GLY A 180 -16.75 11.97 3.17
C GLY A 180 -16.35 13.35 2.63
N THR A 181 -17.16 14.37 2.92
CA THR A 181 -16.93 15.77 2.50
C THR A 181 -15.47 16.15 2.64
N ALA A 182 -14.90 16.71 1.57
CA ALA A 182 -13.54 17.19 1.50
C ALA A 182 -13.21 17.98 2.78
N GLN A 183 -12.49 17.34 3.70
CA GLN A 183 -11.86 18.08 4.78
C GLN A 183 -10.88 19.02 4.10
N THR A 184 -11.25 20.28 4.08
CA THR A 184 -10.49 21.33 3.39
C THR A 184 -9.08 21.40 3.99
N PHE A 185 -8.13 21.88 3.20
CA PHE A 185 -6.73 22.08 3.58
C PHE A 185 -6.55 22.69 4.99
N ALA A 186 -7.42 23.64 5.36
CA ALA A 186 -7.44 24.29 6.68
C ALA A 186 -7.79 23.37 7.87
N GLU A 187 -8.48 22.25 7.66
CA GLU A 187 -8.82 21.29 8.71
C GLU A 187 -7.66 20.33 8.99
N LEU A 188 -6.84 20.02 7.99
CA LEU A 188 -5.62 19.22 8.17
C LEU A 188 -4.55 20.00 8.97
N GLU A 189 -4.43 21.32 8.77
CA GLU A 189 -3.54 22.17 9.58
C GLU A 189 -3.96 22.27 11.05
N LYS A 190 -5.26 22.18 11.35
CA LYS A 190 -5.76 22.20 12.74
C LYS A 190 -5.39 20.96 13.54
N PHE A 191 -5.26 19.79 12.90
CA PHE A 191 -4.78 18.59 13.59
C PHE A 191 -3.29 18.66 13.96
N LEU A 192 -2.50 19.50 13.28
CA LEU A 192 -1.07 19.69 13.56
C LEU A 192 -0.80 20.65 14.73
N THR A 193 -1.79 21.45 15.15
CA THR A 193 -1.64 22.46 16.22
C THR A 193 -2.22 22.04 17.56
N GLN A 194 -2.93 20.90 17.65
CA GLN A 194 -3.51 20.39 18.90
C GLN A 194 -2.72 19.24 19.55
N GLY A 195 -1.55 18.89 19.00
CA GLY A 195 -0.68 17.83 19.54
C GLY A 195 0.32 18.27 20.63
N ASP A 196 0.40 19.57 20.94
CA ASP A 196 1.20 20.08 22.05
C ASP A 196 0.33 20.22 23.31
N HIS A 197 0.03 19.09 23.97
CA HIS A 197 -0.30 19.03 25.40
C HIS A 197 0.02 17.66 26.00
#